data_AF-A0A174RLT9-F1
#
_entry.id   AF-A0A174RLT9-F1
#
_cell.length_a   1.000
_cell.length_b   1.000
_cell.length_c   1.000
_cell.angle_alpha   90.00
_cell.angle_beta   90.00
_cell.angle_gamma   90.00
#
_symmetry.space_group_name_H-M   'P 1'
#
loop_
_entity.id
_entity.type
_entity.pdbx_description
1 polymer ?
#
loop_
_entity_poly.entity_id
_entity_poly.type
_entity_poly.pdbx_seq_one_letter_code
_entity_poly.pdbx_strand_id
1 'polypeptide(L)'
;MTRYNLSEIMRTAHRTYKYVGKKQGKTFGEVLKSTWRLAKLDVARQEADAKRKAEEEKRQEALKSSKPAEVVRYNFIGEIYNRNSRGYMGSQYCGD
;
A
#
# COMPACT_ATOMS: atom_id res chain seq x y z
N MET A 1 -12.84 10.52 25.34
CA MET A 1 -11.62 9.71 25.17
C MET A 1 -10.40 10.62 25.13
N THR A 2 -9.38 10.37 25.97
CA THR A 2 -8.08 11.03 25.82
C THR A 2 -7.48 10.65 24.48
N ARG A 3 -7.24 11.63 23.59
CA ARG A 3 -6.62 11.42 22.26
C ARG A 3 -5.20 10.83 22.33
N TYR A 4 -4.57 10.88 23.50
CA TYR A 4 -3.21 10.45 23.74
C TYR A 4 -3.14 9.47 24.91
N ASN A 5 -2.37 8.40 24.74
CA ASN A 5 -2.08 7.46 25.83
C ASN A 5 -0.90 7.96 26.67
N LEU A 6 -1.20 8.80 27.68
CA LEU A 6 -0.19 9.42 28.55
C LEU A 6 0.74 8.39 29.21
N SER A 7 0.21 7.27 29.68
CA SER A 7 0.97 6.21 30.34
C SER A 7 2.00 5.59 29.40
N GLU A 8 1.62 5.37 28.15
CA GLU A 8 2.49 4.80 27.13
C GLU A 8 3.59 5.79 26.70
N ILE A 9 3.24 7.06 26.54
CA ILE A 9 4.21 8.09 26.17
C ILE A 9 5.20 8.36 27.32
N MET A 10 4.76 8.31 28.57
CA MET A 10 5.67 8.39 29.73
C MET A 10 6.58 7.17 29.82
N ARG A 11 6.05 5.96 29.60
CA ARG A 11 6.85 4.73 29.60
C ARG A 11 7.89 4.73 28.48
N THR A 12 7.53 5.19 27.28
CA THR A 12 8.47 5.30 26.15
C THR A 12 9.53 6.35 26.45
N ALA A 13 9.16 7.56 26.88
CA ALA A 13 10.10 8.62 27.27
C ALA A 13 11.11 8.15 28.32
N HIS A 14 10.64 7.43 29.35
CA HIS A 14 11.51 6.91 30.40
C HIS A 14 12.48 5.83 29.86
N ARG A 15 12.01 4.93 28.99
CA ARG A 15 12.87 3.92 28.34
C ARG A 15 13.92 4.57 27.44
N THR A 16 13.54 5.50 26.58
CA THR A 16 14.49 6.21 25.70
C THR A 16 15.50 6.99 26.51
N TYR A 17 15.08 7.66 27.58
CA TYR A 17 16.01 8.36 28.46
C TYR A 17 16.99 7.39 29.13
N LYS A 18 16.49 6.30 29.73
CA LYS A 18 17.31 5.32 30.47
C LYS A 18 18.40 4.68 29.60
N TYR A 19 18.05 4.30 28.37
CA TYR A 19 18.96 3.52 27.52
C TYR A 19 19.76 4.35 26.50
N VAL A 20 19.23 5.50 26.08
CA VAL A 20 19.81 6.33 25.01
C VAL A 20 20.12 7.74 25.49
N GLY A 21 19.11 8.45 26.02
CA GLY A 21 19.22 9.87 26.39
C GLY A 21 20.33 10.14 27.41
N LYS A 22 20.42 9.29 28.44
CA LYS A 22 21.46 9.40 29.49
C LYS A 22 22.88 9.25 28.92
N LYS A 23 23.07 8.35 27.94
CA LYS A 23 24.37 8.15 27.26
C LYS A 23 24.73 9.32 26.34
N GLN A 24 23.73 10.01 25.81
CA GLN A 24 23.88 11.18 24.94
C GLN A 24 24.00 12.50 25.71
N GLY A 25 24.01 12.48 27.05
CA GLY A 25 24.03 13.69 27.87
C GLY A 25 22.72 14.51 27.82
N LYS A 26 21.64 13.95 27.29
CA LYS A 26 20.33 14.61 27.21
C LYS A 26 19.60 14.52 28.53
N THR A 27 18.88 15.56 28.89
CA THR A 27 18.00 15.57 30.06
C THR A 27 16.72 14.78 29.78
N PHE A 28 16.09 14.27 30.86
CA PHE A 28 14.79 13.62 30.73
C PHE A 28 13.73 14.56 30.12
N GLY A 29 13.78 15.85 30.45
CA GLY A 29 12.86 16.85 29.91
C GLY A 29 12.96 17.03 28.38
N GLU A 30 14.17 16.97 27.82
CA GLU A 30 14.37 17.01 26.37
C GLU A 30 13.84 15.75 25.68
N VAL A 31 14.11 14.58 26.28
CA VAL A 31 13.58 13.32 25.78
C VAL A 31 12.06 13.33 25.83
N LEU A 32 11.46 13.77 26.93
CA LEU A 32 10.01 13.88 27.08
C LEU A 32 9.39 14.85 26.08
N LYS A 33 10.00 16.02 25.84
CA LYS A 33 9.52 16.95 24.80
C LYS A 33 9.56 16.30 23.41
N SER A 34 10.62 15.55 23.10
CA SER A 34 10.77 14.86 21.81
C SER A 34 9.74 13.74 21.63
N THR A 35 9.52 12.90 22.65
CA THR A 35 8.51 11.85 22.59
C THR A 35 7.09 12.41 22.53
N TRP A 36 6.83 13.54 23.21
CA TRP A 36 5.53 14.21 23.14
C TRP A 36 5.22 14.75 21.75
N ARG A 37 6.23 15.27 21.04
CA ARG A 37 6.09 15.69 19.63
C ARG A 37 5.83 14.50 18.72
N LEU A 38 6.56 13.40 18.90
CA LEU A 38 6.37 12.17 18.13
C LEU A 38 4.97 11.59 18.33
N ALA A 39 4.48 11.52 19.57
CA ALA A 39 3.15 11.01 19.87
C ALA A 39 2.03 11.83 19.20
N LYS A 40 2.20 13.16 19.08
CA LYS A 40 1.25 14.00 18.33
C LYS A 40 1.26 13.68 16.83
N LEU A 41 2.43 13.46 16.27
CA LEU A 41 2.57 13.07 14.86
C LEU A 41 1.98 11.69 14.60
N ASP A 42 2.18 10.73 15.52
CA ASP A 42 1.62 9.39 15.41
C ASP A 42 0.10 9.41 15.41
N VAL A 43 -0.54 10.23 16.26
CA VAL A 43 -2.00 10.40 16.24
C VAL A 43 -2.48 11.01 14.92
N ALA A 44 -1.83 12.06 14.43
CA ALA A 44 -2.17 12.65 13.12
C ALA A 44 -2.03 11.63 11.97
N ARG A 45 -1.00 10.77 12.05
CA ARG A 45 -0.77 9.69 11.09
C ARG A 45 -1.83 8.61 11.18
N GLN A 46 -2.20 8.17 12.39
CA GLN A 46 -3.27 7.18 12.59
C GLN A 46 -4.61 7.68 12.04
N GLU A 47 -4.93 8.95 12.21
CA GLU A 47 -6.14 9.55 11.62
C GLU A 47 -6.10 9.55 10.08
N ALA A 48 -4.94 9.83 9.48
CA ALA A 48 -4.77 9.78 8.03
C ALA A 48 -4.83 8.34 7.47
N ASP A 49 -4.19 7.40 8.16
CA ASP A 49 -4.20 5.98 7.80
C ASP A 49 -5.60 5.37 7.93
N ALA A 50 -6.38 5.77 8.94
CA ALA A 50 -7.77 5.34 9.08
C ALA A 50 -8.64 5.82 7.90
N LYS A 51 -8.46 7.07 7.45
CA LYS A 51 -9.16 7.59 6.27
C LYS A 51 -8.77 6.85 4.99
N ARG A 52 -7.47 6.58 4.81
CA ARG A 52 -6.98 5.81 3.66
C ARG A 52 -7.54 4.40 3.64
N LYS A 53 -7.57 3.70 4.78
CA LYS A 53 -8.17 2.35 4.87
C LYS A 53 -9.65 2.36 4.51
N ALA A 54 -10.41 3.33 5.00
CA ALA A 54 -11.83 3.45 4.66
C ALA A 54 -12.05 3.71 3.15
N GLU A 55 -11.17 4.48 2.51
CA GLU A 55 -11.21 4.70 1.07
C GLU A 55 -10.81 3.45 0.27
N GLU A 56 -9.75 2.75 0.71
CA GLU A 56 -9.31 1.49 0.11
C GLU A 56 -10.38 0.39 0.24
N GLU A 57 -11.07 0.28 1.37
CA GLU A 57 -12.20 -0.63 1.57
C GLU A 57 -13.35 -0.31 0.63
N LYS A 58 -13.76 0.96 0.52
CA LYS A 58 -14.79 1.38 -0.45
C LYS A 58 -14.39 1.07 -1.89
N ARG A 59 -13.12 1.29 -2.23
CA ARG A 59 -12.60 0.98 -3.58
C ARG A 59 -12.59 -0.53 -3.83
N GLN A 60 -12.23 -1.34 -2.86
CA GLN A 60 -12.28 -2.80 -2.96
C GLN A 60 -13.72 -3.32 -3.09
N GLU A 61 -14.68 -2.74 -2.36
CA GLU A 61 -16.11 -3.08 -2.52
C GLU A 61 -16.63 -2.72 -3.92
N ALA A 62 -16.24 -1.56 -4.47
CA ALA A 62 -16.58 -1.17 -5.83
C ALA A 62 -15.96 -2.10 -6.90
N LEU A 63 -14.76 -2.61 -6.65
CA LEU A 63 -14.11 -3.60 -7.53
C LEU A 63 -14.79 -4.97 -7.46
N LYS A 64 -15.22 -5.42 -6.28
CA LYS A 64 -15.95 -6.68 -6.10
C LYS A 64 -17.35 -6.67 -6.71
N SER A 65 -18.00 -5.51 -6.73
CA SER A 65 -19.34 -5.36 -7.33
C SER A 65 -19.31 -5.15 -8.85
N SER A 66 -18.15 -4.83 -9.42
CA SER A 66 -17.99 -4.69 -10.86
C SER A 66 -17.84 -6.06 -11.53
N LYS A 67 -18.61 -6.29 -12.61
CA LYS A 67 -18.47 -7.50 -13.42
C LYS A 67 -17.03 -7.55 -13.98
N PRO A 68 -16.36 -8.70 -13.95
CA PRO A 68 -15.01 -8.80 -14.53
C PRO A 68 -15.08 -8.37 -15.99
N ALA A 69 -14.18 -7.46 -16.38
CA ALA A 69 -14.04 -7.08 -17.78
C ALA A 69 -13.83 -8.36 -18.61
N GLU A 70 -14.65 -8.54 -19.64
CA GLU A 70 -14.54 -9.67 -20.54
C GLU A 70 -13.15 -9.62 -21.18
N VAL A 71 -12.27 -10.53 -20.76
CA VAL A 71 -10.93 -10.65 -21.33
C VAL A 71 -11.10 -11.25 -22.71
N VAL A 72 -11.24 -10.37 -23.71
CA VAL A 72 -11.19 -10.77 -25.13
C VAL A 72 -9.75 -11.24 -25.39
N ARG A 73 -9.54 -12.55 -25.27
CA ARG A 73 -8.30 -13.20 -25.68
C ARG A 73 -8.29 -13.23 -27.20
N TYR A 74 -7.68 -12.22 -27.82
CA TYR A 74 -7.36 -12.28 -29.24
C TYR A 74 -6.38 -13.45 -29.46
N ASN A 75 -6.85 -14.49 -30.13
CA ASN A 75 -5.99 -15.55 -30.64
C ASN A 75 -5.20 -15.00 -31.82
N PHE A 76 -4.08 -14.33 -31.53
CA PHE A 76 -3.20 -13.66 -32.51
C PHE A 76 -2.82 -14.54 -33.71
N ILE A 77 -2.80 -15.86 -33.55
CA ILE A 77 -2.35 -16.82 -34.56
C ILE A 77 -3.50 -17.22 -35.53
N GLY A 78 -4.75 -17.19 -35.09
CA GLY A 78 -5.88 -17.73 -35.86
C GLY A 78 -6.58 -16.74 -36.80
N GLU A 79 -6.49 -15.44 -36.48
CA GLU A 79 -7.23 -14.40 -37.21
C GLU A 79 -6.39 -13.70 -38.29
N ILE A 80 -5.06 -13.70 -38.17
CA ILE A 80 -4.16 -13.02 -39.13
C ILE A 80 -4.04 -13.81 -40.45
N TYR A 81 -4.16 -15.13 -40.39
CA TYR A 81 -4.15 -15.99 -41.57
C TYR A 81 -5.38 -16.88 -41.58
N ASN A 82 -6.29 -16.67 -42.53
CA ASN A 82 -7.42 -17.56 -42.71
C ASN A 82 -6.89 -18.96 -43.09
N ARG A 83 -7.08 -19.93 -42.19
CA ARG A 83 -6.59 -21.32 -42.33
C ARG A 83 -7.12 -22.05 -43.57
N ASN A 84 -8.24 -21.57 -44.13
CA ASN A 84 -8.84 -22.08 -45.36
C ASN A 84 -8.36 -21.36 -46.62
N SER A 85 -7.47 -20.36 -46.51
CA SER A 85 -6.83 -19.72 -47.66
C SER A 85 -5.78 -20.68 -48.21
N ARG A 86 -6.17 -21.46 -49.20
CA ARG A 86 -5.23 -22.20 -50.05
C ARG A 86 -4.83 -21.26 -51.18
N GLY A 87 -3.53 -20.95 -51.28
CA GLY A 87 -2.98 -20.21 -52.41
C GLY A 87 -3.11 -20.99 -53.72
N TYR A 88 -2.62 -20.41 -54.82
CA TYR A 88 -2.59 -21.10 -56.11
C TYR A 88 -1.89 -22.47 -55.98
N MET A 89 -2.53 -23.53 -56.50
CA MET A 89 -2.15 -24.95 -56.32
C MET A 89 -2.10 -25.46 -54.86
N GLY A 90 -2.85 -24.87 -53.93
CA GLY A 90 -2.93 -25.38 -52.56
C GLY A 90 -1.74 -25.02 -51.68
N SER A 91 -0.88 -24.10 -52.13
CA SER A 91 0.27 -23.63 -51.38
C SER A 91 -0.16 -22.87 -50.12
N GLN A 92 0.51 -23.15 -49.00
CA GLN A 92 0.43 -22.39 -47.76
C GLN A 92 1.81 -21.82 -47.45
N TYR A 93 1.86 -20.54 -47.11
CA TYR A 93 3.10 -19.89 -46.70
C TYR A 93 3.48 -20.40 -45.30
N CYS A 94 4.53 -21.22 -45.24
CA CYS A 94 5.23 -21.58 -44.00
C CYS A 94 6.44 -20.65 -43.93
N GLY A 95 6.38 -19.58 -43.13
CA GLY A 95 7.51 -18.65 -43.00
C GLY A 95 8.80 -19.34 -42.54
N ASP A 96 9.94 -18.72 -42.87
CA ASP A 96 11.30 -19.11 -42.44
C ASP A 96 11.49 -19.02 -40.92
#